data_AF-A0A928VYW7-F1
#
_entry.id   AF-A0A928VYW7-F1
#
_cell.length_a   1.000
_cell.length_b   1.000
_cell.length_c   1.000
_cell.angle_alpha   90.00
_cell.angle_beta   90.00
_cell.angle_gamma   90.00
#
_symmetry.space_group_name_H-M   'P 1'
#
loop_
_entity.id
_entity.type
_entity.pdbx_description
1 polymer ?
#
loop_
_entity_poly.entity_id
_entity_poly.type
_entity_poly.pdbx_seq_one_letter_code
_entity_poly.pdbx_strand_id
1 'polypeptide(L)'
;MQAVESIENKLQPPSHPGEWTLKQIQDAIKRPLPQSMLKKLKDKGNAPYVPWFRVCPILDKYAPGWTWEIRSTHLSDDRIFIVGRLTLPTAGGDVWREATGTEELKRLDRKTGELTELAYGDPSSNAESMAFRRAAAKFGLALYLYEK
;
A
#
# COMPACT_ATOMS: atom_id res chain seq x y z
N MET A 1 15.16 20.48 40.43
CA MET A 1 13.76 20.84 40.16
C MET A 1 13.47 20.48 38.71
N GLN A 2 12.66 19.42 38.54
CA GLN A 2 11.98 18.92 37.34
C GLN A 2 12.81 18.65 36.06
N ALA A 3 13.20 17.38 35.91
CA ALA A 3 13.33 16.74 34.61
C ALA A 3 11.93 16.62 34.00
N VAL A 4 11.65 17.42 32.97
CA VAL A 4 10.43 17.32 32.17
C VAL A 4 10.66 16.22 31.15
N GLU A 5 10.61 14.97 31.61
CA GLU A 5 10.58 13.81 30.74
C GLU A 5 9.21 13.80 30.05
N SER A 6 9.18 14.25 28.81
CA SER A 6 8.02 14.12 27.94
C SER A 6 7.83 12.64 27.65
N ILE A 7 7.09 11.97 28.53
CA ILE A 7 6.50 10.67 28.25
C ILE A 7 5.48 10.90 27.15
N GLU A 8 5.96 10.93 25.89
CA GLU A 8 5.11 10.59 24.76
C GLU A 8 4.52 9.23 25.12
N ASN A 9 3.24 9.24 25.49
CA ASN A 9 2.48 8.05 25.82
C ASN A 9 2.36 7.23 24.52
N LYS A 10 3.41 6.46 24.20
CA LYS A 10 3.47 5.58 23.04
C LYS A 10 2.48 4.47 23.30
N LEU A 11 1.23 4.71 22.90
CA LEU A 11 0.16 3.72 22.84
C LEU A 11 0.76 2.42 22.31
N GLN A 12 0.71 1.37 23.14
CA GLN A 12 1.12 0.04 22.72
C GLN A 12 0.23 -0.38 21.54
N PRO A 13 0.79 -1.01 20.49
CA PRO A 13 0.00 -1.51 19.39
C PRO A 13 -1.13 -2.45 19.87
N PRO A 14 -2.24 -2.54 19.13
CA PRO A 14 -3.37 -3.37 19.53
C PRO A 14 -2.94 -4.84 19.63
N SER A 15 -3.48 -5.53 20.63
CA SER A 15 -3.23 -6.94 20.92
C SER A 15 -4.17 -7.88 20.16
N HIS A 16 -5.34 -7.41 19.75
CA HIS A 16 -6.32 -8.17 18.98
C HIS A 16 -7.05 -7.31 17.93
N PRO A 17 -7.68 -7.93 16.91
CA PRO A 17 -8.47 -7.22 15.92
C PRO A 17 -9.58 -6.36 16.56
N GLY A 18 -9.80 -5.17 16.03
CA GLY A 18 -10.85 -4.26 16.49
C GLY A 18 -10.59 -3.55 17.82
N GLU A 19 -9.42 -3.71 18.46
CA GLU A 19 -9.11 -3.01 19.71
C GLU A 19 -8.96 -1.49 19.51
N TRP A 20 -8.35 -1.07 18.40
CA TRP A 20 -8.13 0.33 18.08
C TRP A 20 -9.25 0.93 17.25
N THR A 21 -9.55 2.21 17.50
CA THR A 21 -10.37 3.04 16.61
C THR A 21 -9.64 3.30 15.29
N LEU A 22 -10.38 3.61 14.22
CA LEU A 22 -9.79 4.00 12.95
C LEU A 22 -8.76 5.14 13.12
N LYS A 23 -9.06 6.13 13.96
CA LYS A 23 -8.16 7.27 14.20
C LYS A 23 -6.82 6.83 14.79
N GLN A 24 -6.81 5.96 15.79
CA GLN A 24 -5.57 5.43 16.38
C GLN A 24 -4.72 4.67 15.35
N ILE A 25 -5.36 3.84 14.51
CA ILE A 25 -4.67 3.13 13.43
C ILE A 25 -4.05 4.13 12.46
N GLN A 26 -4.83 5.11 12.00
CA GLN A 26 -4.36 6.14 11.06
C GLN A 26 -3.22 6.97 11.63
N ASP A 27 -3.31 7.43 12.87
CA ASP A 27 -2.26 8.21 13.53
C ASP A 27 -0.97 7.39 13.65
N ALA A 28 -1.08 6.07 13.85
CA ALA A 28 0.08 5.18 13.92
C ALA A 28 0.75 4.93 12.55
N ILE A 29 -0.03 4.68 11.48
CA ILE A 29 0.51 4.30 10.16
C ILE A 29 0.86 5.50 9.26
N LYS A 30 0.35 6.71 9.56
CA LYS A 30 0.72 7.95 8.87
C LYS A 30 2.16 8.39 9.13
N ARG A 31 2.77 7.91 10.22
CA ARG A 31 4.15 8.25 10.58
C ARG A 31 5.11 7.90 9.43
N PRO A 32 6.09 8.77 9.11
CA PRO A 32 7.07 8.48 8.07
C PRO A 32 7.79 7.15 8.31
N LEU A 33 7.97 6.38 7.24
CA LEU A 33 8.69 5.11 7.29
C LEU A 33 10.20 5.35 7.27
N PRO A 34 11.00 4.51 7.94
CA PRO A 34 12.44 4.53 7.80
C PRO A 34 12.86 4.37 6.33
N GLN A 35 13.91 5.08 5.90
CA GLN A 35 14.37 5.04 4.51
C GLN A 35 14.73 3.62 4.04
N SER A 36 15.17 2.74 4.96
CA SER A 36 15.46 1.33 4.69
C SER A 36 14.24 0.53 4.26
N MET A 37 13.02 0.99 4.59
CA MET A 37 11.75 0.39 4.17
C MET A 37 11.33 0.83 2.77
N LEU A 38 11.98 1.82 2.18
CA LEU A 38 11.66 2.32 0.85
C LEU A 38 12.56 1.69 -0.23
N LYS A 39 12.02 1.58 -1.44
CA LYS A 39 12.77 1.28 -2.68
C LYS A 39 12.57 2.42 -3.67
N LYS A 40 13.39 2.48 -4.72
CA LYS A 40 13.30 3.49 -5.79
C LYS A 40 12.84 2.84 -7.09
N LEU A 41 11.92 3.48 -7.81
CA LEU A 41 11.51 3.06 -9.15
C LEU A 41 12.51 3.58 -10.19
N LYS A 42 13.38 2.70 -10.71
CA LYS A 42 14.40 3.08 -11.70
C LYS A 42 13.79 3.76 -12.94
N ASP A 43 12.64 3.26 -13.40
CA ASP A 43 12.00 3.72 -14.64
C ASP A 43 11.07 4.94 -14.46
N LYS A 44 10.83 5.40 -13.22
CA LYS A 44 9.95 6.54 -12.92
C LYS A 44 10.68 7.63 -12.14
N GLY A 45 11.86 8.03 -12.63
CA GLY A 45 12.63 9.13 -12.06
C GLY A 45 13.11 8.87 -10.62
N ASN A 46 13.36 7.61 -10.26
CA ASN A 46 13.77 7.20 -8.91
C ASN A 46 12.78 7.55 -7.79
N ALA A 47 11.50 7.70 -8.11
CA ALA A 47 10.46 7.96 -7.11
C ALA A 47 10.48 6.87 -6.00
N PRO A 48 10.50 7.27 -4.71
CA PRO A 48 10.48 6.33 -3.60
C PRO A 48 9.11 5.66 -3.50
N TYR A 49 9.10 4.38 -3.12
CA TYR A 49 7.88 3.64 -2.81
C TYR A 49 8.14 2.62 -1.70
N VAL A 50 7.09 2.27 -0.96
CA VAL A 50 7.11 1.11 -0.05
C VAL A 50 6.69 -0.15 -0.84
N PRO A 51 7.49 -1.22 -0.90
CA PRO A 51 7.07 -2.51 -1.48
C PRO A 51 5.88 -3.13 -0.74
N TRP A 52 5.00 -3.84 -1.45
CA TRP A 52 3.77 -4.42 -0.87
C TRP A 52 4.05 -5.33 0.33
N PHE A 53 5.07 -6.18 0.26
CA PHE A 53 5.42 -7.10 1.36
C PHE A 53 5.95 -6.39 2.61
N ARG A 54 6.32 -5.10 2.52
CA ARG A 54 6.67 -4.26 3.67
C ARG A 54 5.46 -3.55 4.27
N VAL A 55 4.34 -3.52 3.57
CA VAL A 55 3.06 -2.99 4.07
C VAL A 55 2.41 -4.01 5.02
N CYS A 56 2.45 -5.31 4.69
CA CYS A 56 1.86 -6.38 5.50
C CYS A 56 2.26 -6.32 7.00
N PRO A 57 3.55 -6.33 7.38
CA PRO A 57 3.94 -6.29 8.80
C PRO A 57 3.57 -4.98 9.51
N ILE A 58 3.37 -3.87 8.78
CA ILE A 58 2.87 -2.62 9.37
C ILE A 58 1.38 -2.79 9.71
N LEU A 59 0.61 -3.38 8.81
CA LEU A 59 -0.80 -3.68 9.05
C LEU A 59 -0.97 -4.74 10.15
N ASP A 60 -0.18 -5.80 10.15
CA ASP A 60 -0.19 -6.81 11.22
C ASP A 60 0.04 -6.18 12.60
N LYS A 61 0.92 -5.18 12.66
CA LYS A 61 1.26 -4.48 13.90
C LYS A 61 0.17 -3.52 14.37
N TYR A 62 -0.45 -2.76 13.47
CA TYR A 62 -1.33 -1.64 13.86
C TYR A 62 -2.81 -1.87 13.56
N ALA A 63 -3.15 -2.87 12.76
CA ALA A 63 -4.51 -3.26 12.40
C ALA A 63 -4.58 -4.79 12.24
N PRO A 64 -4.32 -5.56 13.31
CA PRO A 64 -4.35 -7.02 13.26
C PRO A 64 -5.72 -7.50 12.77
N GLY A 65 -5.72 -8.54 11.93
CA GLY A 65 -6.94 -9.06 11.29
C GLY A 65 -7.37 -8.30 10.03
N TRP A 66 -6.54 -7.40 9.48
CA TRP A 66 -6.77 -6.80 8.17
C TRP A 66 -6.97 -7.87 7.09
N THR A 67 -7.77 -7.55 6.09
CA THR A 67 -8.01 -8.43 4.93
C THR A 67 -7.77 -7.68 3.63
N TRP A 68 -7.36 -8.42 2.61
CA TRP A 68 -7.26 -7.95 1.24
C TRP A 68 -8.02 -8.87 0.30
N GLU A 69 -8.81 -8.28 -0.59
CA GLU A 69 -9.57 -9.03 -1.60
C GLU A 69 -9.52 -8.31 -2.96
N ILE A 70 -9.43 -9.09 -4.04
CA ILE A 70 -9.62 -8.59 -5.41
C ILE A 70 -11.12 -8.47 -5.65
N ARG A 71 -11.58 -7.25 -5.93
CA ARG A 71 -13.00 -6.93 -6.16
C ARG A 71 -13.39 -7.05 -7.63
N SER A 72 -12.50 -6.66 -8.53
CA SER A 72 -12.67 -6.86 -9.96
C SER A 72 -11.34 -6.86 -10.69
N THR A 73 -11.33 -7.56 -11.82
CA THR A 73 -10.24 -7.57 -12.79
C THR A 73 -10.81 -7.18 -14.14
N HIS A 74 -10.21 -6.20 -14.80
CA HIS A 74 -10.59 -5.76 -16.14
C HIS A 74 -9.37 -5.84 -17.05
N LEU A 75 -9.56 -6.41 -18.23
CA LEU A 75 -8.54 -6.51 -19.26
C LEU A 75 -8.92 -5.58 -20.42
N SER A 76 -7.96 -4.79 -20.90
CA SER A 76 -8.02 -4.14 -22.22
C SER A 76 -7.02 -4.82 -23.16
N ASP A 77 -6.95 -4.35 -24.41
CA ASP A 77 -6.05 -4.91 -25.42
C ASP A 77 -4.56 -4.82 -25.05
N ASP A 78 -4.20 -3.88 -24.18
CA ASP A 78 -2.83 -3.51 -23.82
C ASP A 78 -2.59 -3.40 -22.31
N ARG A 79 -3.62 -3.50 -21.45
CA ARG A 79 -3.50 -3.30 -20.01
C ARG A 79 -4.37 -4.24 -19.21
N ILE A 80 -3.93 -4.50 -17.98
CA ILE A 80 -4.73 -5.09 -16.92
C ILE A 80 -5.03 -4.02 -15.87
N PHE A 81 -6.25 -4.05 -15.33
CA PHE A 81 -6.71 -3.24 -14.21
C PHE A 81 -7.21 -4.17 -13.12
N ILE A 82 -6.74 -3.97 -11.90
CA ILE A 82 -7.20 -4.71 -10.73
C ILE A 82 -7.74 -3.70 -9.72
N VAL A 83 -8.99 -3.86 -9.31
CA VAL A 83 -9.57 -3.16 -8.17
C VAL A 83 -9.51 -4.10 -6.97
N GLY A 84 -8.84 -3.66 -5.91
CA GLY A 84 -8.80 -4.42 -4.67
C GLY A 84 -9.25 -3.60 -3.47
N ARG A 85 -9.68 -4.30 -2.43
CA ARG A 85 -10.20 -3.73 -1.18
C ARG A 85 -9.33 -4.15 -0.01
N LEU A 86 -8.87 -3.16 0.76
CA LEU A 86 -8.26 -3.35 2.06
C LEU A 86 -9.31 -3.03 3.13
N THR A 87 -9.58 -3.99 4.01
CA THR A 87 -10.48 -3.85 5.16
C THR A 87 -9.68 -3.90 6.45
N LEU A 88 -9.94 -2.95 7.36
CA LEU A 88 -9.33 -2.88 8.68
C LEU A 88 -10.42 -3.09 9.74
N PRO A 89 -10.28 -4.08 10.63
CA PRO A 89 -11.11 -4.21 11.82
C PRO A 89 -10.83 -3.04 12.76
N THR A 90 -11.87 -2.33 13.18
CA THR A 90 -11.75 -1.22 14.13
C THR A 90 -12.74 -1.39 15.28
N ALA A 91 -12.55 -0.63 16.37
CA ALA A 91 -13.49 -0.62 17.50
C ALA A 91 -14.94 -0.23 17.11
N GLY A 92 -15.10 0.48 15.98
CA GLY A 92 -16.41 0.85 15.42
C GLY A 92 -16.94 -0.11 14.35
N GLY A 93 -16.30 -1.28 14.18
CA GLY A 93 -16.57 -2.22 13.08
C GLY A 93 -15.57 -2.08 11.93
N ASP A 94 -15.82 -2.85 10.87
CA ASP A 94 -14.93 -2.93 9.72
C ASP A 94 -15.01 -1.69 8.85
N VAL A 95 -13.84 -1.13 8.51
CA VAL A 95 -13.73 -0.01 7.58
C VAL A 95 -12.85 -0.43 6.42
N TRP A 96 -13.32 -0.21 5.19
CA TRP A 96 -12.56 -0.56 3.99
C TRP A 96 -12.28 0.62 3.07
N ARG A 97 -11.23 0.48 2.27
CA ARG A 97 -10.89 1.38 1.16
C ARG A 97 -10.48 0.55 -0.04
N GLU A 98 -10.96 0.97 -1.20
CA GLU A 98 -10.64 0.33 -2.47
C GLU A 98 -9.67 1.17 -3.28
N ALA A 99 -8.84 0.53 -4.08
CA ALA A 99 -8.00 1.23 -5.04
C ALA A 99 -7.74 0.37 -6.28
N THR A 100 -7.38 1.05 -7.37
CA THR A 100 -7.05 0.43 -8.64
C THR A 100 -5.55 0.39 -8.84
N GLY A 101 -5.04 -0.73 -9.31
CA GLY A 101 -3.72 -0.86 -9.90
C GLY A 101 -3.85 -1.20 -11.37
N THR A 102 -2.84 -0.82 -12.15
CA THR A 102 -2.81 -1.05 -13.59
C THR A 102 -1.41 -1.41 -14.02
N GLU A 103 -1.30 -2.34 -14.95
CA GLU A 103 -0.03 -2.72 -15.57
C GLU A 103 -0.22 -2.91 -17.07
N GLU A 104 0.83 -2.65 -17.83
CA GLU A 104 0.85 -2.89 -19.27
C GLU A 104 1.01 -4.39 -19.53
N LEU A 105 0.37 -4.90 -20.58
CA LEU A 105 0.49 -6.28 -21.06
C LEU A 105 1.43 -6.38 -22.25
N LYS A 106 1.55 -5.28 -23.00
CA LYS A 106 2.34 -5.17 -24.21
C LYS A 106 3.19 -3.92 -24.12
N ARG A 107 4.41 -3.98 -24.65
CA ARG A 107 5.32 -2.84 -24.71
C ARG A 107 5.80 -2.66 -26.14
N LEU A 108 5.85 -1.40 -26.58
CA LEU A 108 6.47 -1.05 -27.84
C LEU A 108 7.99 -1.24 -27.71
N ASP A 109 8.56 -2.14 -28.49
CA ASP A 109 10.00 -2.24 -28.64
C ASP A 109 10.48 -1.00 -29.41
N ARG A 110 11.29 -0.17 -28.76
CA ARG A 110 11.79 1.09 -29.34
C ARG A 110 12.75 0.87 -30.52
N LYS A 111 13.31 -0.32 -30.68
CA LYS A 111 14.24 -0.67 -31.77
C LYS A 111 13.51 -1.23 -32.99
N THR A 112 12.51 -2.08 -32.78
CA THR A 112 11.79 -2.73 -33.89
C THR A 112 10.49 -2.02 -34.25
N GLY A 113 9.93 -1.20 -33.35
CA GLY A 113 8.63 -0.56 -33.52
C GLY A 113 7.45 -1.53 -33.37
N GLU A 114 7.70 -2.77 -32.96
CA GLU A 114 6.67 -3.80 -32.79
C GLU A 114 6.12 -3.79 -31.36
N LEU A 115 4.82 -4.06 -31.25
CA LEU A 115 4.14 -4.22 -29.96
C LEU A 115 4.30 -5.68 -29.52
N THR A 116 5.18 -5.94 -28.55
CA THR A 116 5.45 -7.29 -28.08
C THR A 116 4.81 -7.52 -26.71
N GLU A 117 4.33 -8.74 -26.47
CA GLU A 117 3.86 -9.15 -25.15
C GLU A 117 5.01 -9.06 -24.14
N LEU A 118 4.70 -8.57 -22.95
CA LEU A 118 5.68 -8.50 -21.87
C LEU A 118 5.96 -9.91 -21.36
N ALA A 119 7.03 -10.53 -21.89
CA ALA A 119 7.49 -11.86 -21.49
C ALA A 119 8.09 -11.90 -20.07
N TYR A 120 8.32 -10.75 -19.43
CA TYR A 120 8.98 -10.66 -18.12
C TYR A 120 8.11 -9.97 -17.08
N GLY A 121 7.80 -10.70 -16.00
CA GLY A 121 6.97 -10.26 -14.89
C GLY A 121 5.56 -10.85 -14.94
N ASP A 122 4.85 -10.78 -13.82
CA ASP A 122 3.42 -11.10 -13.75
C ASP A 122 2.64 -9.77 -13.67
N PRO A 123 2.07 -9.28 -14.80
CA PRO A 123 1.32 -8.03 -14.84
C PRO A 123 0.18 -7.98 -13.83
N SER A 124 -0.43 -9.14 -13.54
CA SER A 124 -1.50 -9.23 -12.56
C SER A 124 -0.98 -8.99 -11.13
N SER A 125 0.09 -9.66 -10.72
CA SER A 125 0.78 -9.39 -9.43
C SER A 125 1.22 -7.93 -9.28
N ASN A 126 1.72 -7.31 -10.36
CA ASN A 126 2.15 -5.91 -10.32
C ASN A 126 0.97 -4.94 -10.15
N ALA A 127 -0.12 -5.16 -10.90
CA ALA A 127 -1.35 -4.40 -10.76
C ALA A 127 -1.95 -4.58 -9.37
N GLU A 128 -2.01 -5.80 -8.82
CA GLU A 128 -2.50 -6.06 -7.47
C GLU A 128 -1.64 -5.35 -6.41
N SER A 129 -0.32 -5.48 -6.49
CA SER A 129 0.64 -4.78 -5.61
C SER A 129 0.44 -3.27 -5.64
N MET A 130 0.12 -2.69 -6.80
CA MET A 130 -0.20 -1.27 -6.94
C MET A 130 -1.53 -0.92 -6.27
N ALA A 131 -2.58 -1.71 -6.49
CA ALA A 131 -3.89 -1.55 -5.87
C ALA A 131 -3.77 -1.59 -4.34
N PHE A 132 -3.10 -2.61 -3.79
CA PHE A 132 -2.94 -2.81 -2.34
C PHE A 132 -2.25 -1.62 -1.67
N ARG A 133 -1.12 -1.17 -2.22
CA ARG A 133 -0.39 -0.02 -1.66
C ARG A 133 -1.17 1.27 -1.73
N ARG A 134 -1.96 1.49 -2.79
CA ARG A 134 -2.84 2.66 -2.91
C ARG A 134 -4.01 2.59 -1.92
N ALA A 135 -4.59 1.42 -1.70
CA ALA A 135 -5.63 1.22 -0.68
C ALA A 135 -5.07 1.49 0.73
N ALA A 136 -3.88 1.00 1.05
CA ALA A 136 -3.18 1.31 2.29
C ALA A 136 -2.88 2.82 2.44
N ALA A 137 -2.45 3.48 1.36
CA ALA A 137 -2.22 4.93 1.35
C ALA A 137 -3.51 5.74 1.60
N LYS A 138 -4.69 5.24 1.19
CA LYS A 138 -5.99 5.87 1.54
C LYS A 138 -6.31 5.82 3.03
N PHE A 139 -5.66 4.95 3.80
CA PHE A 139 -5.67 4.99 5.27
C PHE A 139 -4.54 5.85 5.87
N GLY A 140 -3.59 6.32 5.06
CA GLY A 140 -2.49 7.19 5.47
C GLY A 140 -1.12 6.53 5.42
N LEU A 141 -1.04 5.21 5.22
CA LEU A 141 0.24 4.49 5.18
C LEU A 141 1.07 4.94 3.98
N ALA A 142 2.24 5.53 4.26
CA ALA A 142 3.15 6.06 3.24
C ALA A 142 2.49 7.05 2.25
N LEU A 143 1.39 7.70 2.66
CA LEU A 143 0.67 8.68 1.83
C LEU A 143 1.56 9.87 1.45
N TYR A 144 2.44 10.29 2.38
CA TYR A 144 3.41 11.37 2.17
C TYR A 144 4.36 11.13 0.97
N LEU A 145 4.52 9.88 0.49
CA LEU A 145 5.33 9.60 -0.71
C LEU A 145 4.65 10.05 -2.02
N TYR A 146 3.35 10.37 -1.98
CA TYR A 146 2.58 10.87 -3.11
C TYR A 146 2.51 12.41 -3.15
N GLU A 147 2.79 13.06 -2.03
CA GLU A 147 2.88 14.52 -1.91
C GLU A 147 4.26 14.95 -2.44
N LYS A 148 4.27 15.83 -3.44
CA LYS A 148 5.48 16.39 -4.04
C LYS A 148 5.55 17.87 -3.76
#